data_AF-A0A5J4Q2B1-F1
#
_entry.id   AF-A0A5J4Q2B1-F1
#
_cell.length_a   1.000
_cell.length_b   1.000
_cell.length_c   1.000
_cell.angle_alpha   90.00
_cell.angle_beta   90.00
_cell.angle_gamma   90.00
#
_symmetry.space_group_name_H-M   'P 1'
#
loop_
_entity.id
_entity.type
_entity.pdbx_description
1 polymer ?
#
loop_
_entity_poly.entity_id
_entity_poly.type
_entity_poly.pdbx_seq_one_letter_code
_entity_poly.pdbx_strand_id
1 'polypeptide(L)'
;TYNSWFGKFHLEMHWWHAAQFALWKRPELLERSMDWYAKAYDNAKVIAERQGFKGVRWMKMTDPSALEAPSKVGSFLVWQQRHIIYLAELIYRNNPSEEIVEKYAHLVDETALFMASFATYDELEGRYVLKGLIPAQETLKASETINPPFELSYWHYAMSVAQTWRERQGLKRKPQWDEIIDKLSPLAYNSDGLYLASEDAVDTYKDIRFTSDHMAVLGAVGILPMNKLIREDYMKNTLNWVWNNWNWGKTWGWDYPMTAMNATRMGEPDKAIDALLMDKRTNTYLVNGHNYQDSRLRIYLPGNGGLLSAVALMCAGWEGNTTKNPGFPKNGKWNVIWEDIMQMP
;
A
#
# COMPACT_ATOMS: atom_id res chain seq x y z
N THR A 1 14.86 -3.93 -25.49
CA THR A 1 14.03 -3.13 -24.56
C THR A 1 12.58 -3.54 -24.77
N TYR A 2 11.86 -3.84 -23.69
CA TYR A 2 10.44 -4.23 -23.73
C TYR A 2 9.67 -3.24 -22.86
N ASN A 3 8.46 -2.89 -23.28
CA ASN A 3 7.68 -1.86 -22.61
C ASN A 3 6.30 -2.39 -22.21
N SER A 4 6.11 -2.59 -20.92
CA SER A 4 4.82 -2.90 -20.31
C SER A 4 4.03 -1.61 -20.09
N TRP A 5 2.70 -1.66 -20.16
CA TRP A 5 1.84 -0.49 -19.93
C TRP A 5 2.15 0.76 -20.78
N PHE A 6 2.44 0.55 -22.07
CA PHE A 6 2.64 1.65 -23.03
C PHE A 6 3.76 2.65 -22.67
N GLY A 7 4.66 2.30 -21.74
CA GLY A 7 5.72 3.20 -21.28
C GLY A 7 5.27 4.30 -20.35
N LYS A 8 4.07 4.18 -19.80
CA LYS A 8 3.56 5.13 -18.83
C LYS A 8 3.89 4.68 -17.42
N PHE A 9 4.11 5.65 -16.55
CA PHE A 9 4.35 5.43 -15.14
C PHE A 9 3.00 5.29 -14.46
N HIS A 10 2.74 4.08 -13.96
CA HIS A 10 1.62 3.78 -13.08
C HIS A 10 2.06 4.10 -11.66
N LEU A 11 1.67 5.28 -11.16
CA LEU A 11 2.16 5.78 -9.88
C LEU A 11 1.67 4.92 -8.71
N GLU A 12 0.54 4.22 -8.87
CA GLU A 12 0.12 3.19 -7.92
C GLU A 12 1.13 2.06 -7.73
N MET A 13 2.01 1.85 -8.71
CA MET A 13 3.04 0.82 -8.63
C MET A 13 4.34 1.32 -8.01
N HIS A 14 4.46 2.62 -7.70
CA HIS A 14 5.71 3.20 -7.21
C HIS A 14 6.19 2.52 -5.93
N TRP A 15 5.28 2.22 -5.00
CA TRP A 15 5.62 1.50 -3.78
C TRP A 15 6.23 0.13 -4.10
N TRP A 16 5.58 -0.65 -4.97
CA TRP A 16 6.04 -1.96 -5.41
C TRP A 16 7.36 -1.92 -6.20
N HIS A 17 7.68 -0.79 -6.81
CA HIS A 17 8.91 -0.62 -7.59
C HIS A 17 10.10 -0.16 -6.76
N ALA A 18 9.90 0.50 -5.64
CA ALA A 18 10.97 1.26 -5.00
C ALA A 18 11.10 1.07 -3.47
N ALA A 19 10.04 0.66 -2.75
CA ALA A 19 10.08 0.53 -1.29
C ALA A 19 11.19 -0.44 -0.82
N GLN A 20 11.39 -1.54 -1.55
CA GLN A 20 12.40 -2.54 -1.26
C GLN A 20 13.82 -1.96 -1.23
N PHE A 21 14.14 -0.92 -2.00
CA PHE A 21 15.51 -0.39 -2.01
C PHE A 21 15.93 0.12 -0.62
N ALA A 22 15.07 0.91 0.03
CA ALA A 22 15.31 1.38 1.38
C ALA A 22 15.23 0.24 2.42
N LEU A 23 14.38 -0.78 2.20
CA LEU A 23 14.34 -1.96 3.08
C LEU A 23 15.63 -2.79 3.01
N TRP A 24 16.34 -2.75 1.88
CA TRP A 24 17.61 -3.44 1.65
C TRP A 24 18.82 -2.50 1.77
N LYS A 25 18.72 -1.48 2.64
CA LYS A 25 19.80 -0.51 2.96
C LYS A 25 20.40 0.21 1.75
N ARG A 26 19.59 0.46 0.71
CA ARG A 26 19.96 1.21 -0.50
C ARG A 26 19.01 2.39 -0.76
N PRO A 27 18.82 3.30 0.22
CA PRO A 27 17.87 4.41 0.09
C PRO A 27 18.17 5.30 -1.13
N GLU A 28 19.43 5.41 -1.55
CA GLU A 28 19.85 6.20 -2.71
C GLU A 28 19.18 5.74 -4.01
N LEU A 29 18.82 4.46 -4.13
CA LEU A 29 18.10 3.95 -5.30
C LEU A 29 16.61 4.34 -5.29
N LEU A 30 16.01 4.45 -4.10
CA LEU A 30 14.66 4.98 -3.93
C LEU A 30 14.64 6.50 -4.17
N GLU A 31 15.61 7.24 -3.63
CA GLU A 31 15.67 8.70 -3.76
C GLU A 31 15.69 9.19 -5.21
N ARG A 32 16.28 8.42 -6.13
CA ARG A 32 16.33 8.74 -7.57
C ARG A 32 14.97 8.93 -8.21
N SER A 33 13.91 8.29 -7.72
CA SER A 33 12.54 8.50 -8.22
C SER A 33 11.74 9.52 -7.40
N MET A 34 12.22 9.90 -6.21
CA MET A 34 11.48 10.78 -5.31
C MET A 34 11.52 12.25 -5.74
N ASP A 35 12.58 12.70 -6.40
CA ASP A 35 12.68 14.09 -6.90
C ASP A 35 11.61 14.42 -7.96
N TRP A 36 11.03 13.40 -8.60
CA TRP A 36 9.91 13.59 -9.53
C TRP A 36 8.68 14.19 -8.85
N TYR A 37 8.43 13.91 -7.57
CA TYR A 37 7.27 14.49 -6.85
C TYR A 37 7.38 16.02 -6.71
N ALA A 38 8.60 16.55 -6.50
CA ALA A 38 8.82 17.99 -6.49
C ALA A 38 8.53 18.61 -7.87
N LYS A 39 8.96 17.95 -8.95
CA LYS A 39 8.64 18.36 -10.32
C LYS A 39 7.14 18.29 -10.62
N ALA A 40 6.46 17.28 -10.09
CA ALA A 40 5.03 17.04 -10.31
C ALA A 40 4.12 17.92 -9.44
N TYR A 41 4.67 18.63 -8.46
CA TYR A 41 3.94 19.35 -7.42
C TYR A 41 2.88 20.31 -7.98
N ASP A 42 3.26 21.21 -8.89
CA ASP A 42 2.34 22.21 -9.42
C ASP A 42 1.17 21.57 -10.17
N ASN A 43 1.45 20.54 -10.98
CA ASN A 43 0.40 19.80 -11.68
C ASN A 43 -0.51 19.03 -10.70
N ALA A 44 0.05 18.42 -9.66
CA ALA A 44 -0.71 17.70 -8.63
C ALA A 44 -1.62 18.64 -7.82
N LYS A 45 -1.16 19.88 -7.58
CA LYS A 45 -1.95 20.94 -6.93
C LYS A 45 -3.11 21.39 -7.81
N VAL A 46 -2.87 21.63 -9.11
CA VAL A 46 -3.93 21.96 -10.08
C VAL A 46 -4.99 20.85 -10.16
N ILE A 47 -4.58 19.59 -10.08
CA ILE A 47 -5.52 18.45 -10.08
C ILE A 47 -6.39 18.46 -8.83
N ALA A 48 -5.81 18.69 -7.65
CA ALA A 48 -6.57 18.79 -6.40
C ALA A 48 -7.58 19.93 -6.45
N GLU A 49 -7.16 21.13 -6.85
CA GLU A 49 -8.01 22.32 -6.98
C GLU A 49 -9.17 22.09 -7.95
N ARG A 50 -8.88 21.56 -9.14
CA ARG A 50 -9.91 21.22 -10.15
C ARG A 50 -10.97 20.24 -9.62
N GLN A 51 -10.58 19.36 -8.69
CA GLN A 51 -11.47 18.39 -8.06
C GLN A 51 -12.11 18.90 -6.75
N GLY A 52 -11.81 20.13 -6.33
CA GLY A 52 -12.36 20.73 -5.11
C GLY A 52 -11.66 20.30 -3.81
N PHE A 53 -10.47 19.71 -3.90
CA PHE A 53 -9.65 19.30 -2.76
C PHE A 53 -8.54 20.31 -2.46
N LYS A 54 -8.02 20.28 -1.23
CA LYS A 54 -6.84 21.04 -0.83
C LYS A 54 -5.57 20.22 -1.10
N GLY A 55 -4.40 20.82 -0.93
CA GLY A 55 -3.13 20.12 -1.03
C GLY A 55 -2.78 19.67 -2.45
N VAL A 56 -2.17 18.49 -2.56
CA VAL A 56 -1.79 17.88 -3.84
C VAL A 56 -2.44 16.53 -4.05
N ARG A 57 -2.95 16.30 -5.26
CA ARG A 57 -3.48 15.00 -5.69
C ARG A 57 -2.62 14.44 -6.81
N TRP A 58 -1.95 13.34 -6.50
CA TRP A 58 -1.02 12.66 -7.41
C TRP A 58 -1.74 11.88 -8.51
N MET A 59 -1.17 11.90 -9.71
CA MET A 59 -1.72 11.30 -10.93
C MET A 59 -1.71 9.78 -10.81
N LYS A 60 -2.70 9.07 -11.38
CA LYS A 60 -2.64 7.60 -11.53
C LYS A 60 -1.55 7.21 -12.53
N MET A 61 -1.79 7.57 -13.80
CA MET A 61 -0.96 7.20 -14.93
C MET A 61 -0.36 8.48 -15.53
N THR A 62 0.97 8.51 -15.65
CA THR A 62 1.71 9.72 -16.03
C THR A 62 3.03 9.38 -16.73
N ASP A 63 3.90 10.37 -16.90
CA ASP A 63 5.23 10.27 -17.48
C ASP A 63 6.15 11.36 -16.88
N PRO A 64 7.40 11.54 -17.33
CA PRO A 64 8.29 12.56 -16.77
C PRO A 64 7.75 14.00 -16.81
N SER A 65 6.74 14.30 -17.62
CA SER A 65 6.08 15.63 -17.65
C SER A 65 5.11 15.87 -16.51
N ALA A 66 4.75 14.81 -15.76
CA ALA A 66 3.72 14.87 -14.72
C ALA A 66 2.35 15.32 -15.26
N LEU A 67 2.00 14.96 -16.49
CA LEU A 67 0.64 15.13 -17.02
C LEU A 67 -0.17 13.85 -16.80
N GLU A 68 -1.48 13.99 -16.54
CA GLU A 68 -2.38 12.84 -16.46
C GLU A 68 -2.58 12.24 -17.86
N ALA A 69 -2.34 10.94 -17.98
CA ALA A 69 -2.67 10.21 -19.19
C ALA A 69 -4.17 9.84 -19.18
N PRO A 70 -4.85 9.82 -20.35
CA PRO A 70 -6.27 9.50 -20.43
C PRO A 70 -6.59 8.13 -19.81
N SER A 71 -7.58 8.08 -18.91
CA SER A 71 -7.99 6.86 -18.23
C SER A 71 -9.44 6.94 -17.78
N LYS A 72 -10.19 5.86 -17.94
CA LYS A 72 -11.58 5.75 -17.44
C LYS A 72 -11.66 5.68 -15.91
N VAL A 73 -10.56 5.33 -15.25
CA VAL A 73 -10.50 5.10 -13.80
C VAL A 73 -9.53 6.04 -13.07
N GLY A 74 -8.54 6.60 -13.79
CA GLY A 74 -7.41 7.31 -13.17
C GLY A 74 -7.80 8.51 -12.29
N SER A 75 -8.85 9.23 -12.68
CA SER A 75 -9.32 10.41 -11.93
C SER A 75 -9.98 10.08 -10.59
N PHE A 76 -10.42 8.84 -10.39
CA PHE A 76 -11.06 8.37 -9.15
C PHE A 76 -10.15 7.51 -8.28
N LEU A 77 -9.03 7.06 -8.83
CA LEU A 77 -8.13 6.14 -8.15
C LEU A 77 -7.25 6.87 -7.13
N VAL A 78 -7.18 6.35 -5.90
CA VAL A 78 -6.55 7.05 -4.76
C VAL A 78 -5.45 6.26 -4.02
N TRP A 79 -5.20 4.98 -4.34
CA TRP A 79 -4.21 4.17 -3.62
C TRP A 79 -2.76 4.69 -3.67
N GLN A 80 -2.38 5.38 -4.75
CA GLN A 80 -1.09 6.03 -4.95
C GLN A 80 -0.85 7.24 -4.04
N GLN A 81 -1.92 7.88 -3.53
CA GLN A 81 -1.83 9.22 -2.93
C GLN A 81 -0.88 9.27 -1.72
N ARG A 82 -0.81 8.17 -0.95
CA ARG A 82 -0.05 8.10 0.30
C ARG A 82 1.39 7.63 0.12
N HIS A 83 1.75 7.10 -1.06
CA HIS A 83 3.03 6.45 -1.28
C HIS A 83 4.21 7.36 -0.97
N ILE A 84 4.14 8.64 -1.34
CA ILE A 84 5.22 9.60 -1.08
C ILE A 84 5.54 9.72 0.42
N ILE A 85 4.51 9.72 1.29
CA ILE A 85 4.70 9.81 2.74
C ILE A 85 5.38 8.54 3.25
N TYR A 86 4.94 7.37 2.81
CA TYR A 86 5.57 6.09 3.18
C TYR A 86 7.02 6.00 2.70
N LEU A 87 7.28 6.37 1.46
CA LEU A 87 8.61 6.28 0.84
C LEU A 87 9.58 7.31 1.44
N ALA A 88 9.12 8.54 1.71
CA ALA A 88 9.90 9.54 2.44
C ALA A 88 10.25 9.06 3.85
N GLU A 89 9.30 8.40 4.54
CA GLU A 89 9.57 7.80 5.84
C GLU A 89 10.61 6.69 5.77
N LEU A 90 10.58 5.84 4.74
CA LEU A 90 11.64 4.83 4.55
C LEU A 90 13.02 5.44 4.33
N ILE A 91 13.12 6.56 3.60
CA ILE A 91 14.38 7.30 3.42
C ILE A 91 14.85 7.86 4.76
N TYR A 92 13.97 8.56 5.49
CA TYR A 92 14.29 9.13 6.80
C TYR A 92 14.73 8.06 7.79
N ARG A 93 14.07 6.90 7.85
CA ARG A 93 14.46 5.78 8.71
C ARG A 93 15.85 5.20 8.38
N ASN A 94 16.28 5.31 7.12
CA ASN A 94 17.63 4.88 6.73
C ASN A 94 18.70 5.92 7.08
N ASN A 95 18.37 7.20 7.02
CA ASN A 95 19.28 8.30 7.33
C ASN A 95 18.52 9.45 8.01
N PRO A 96 18.31 9.39 9.35
CA PRO A 96 17.59 10.43 10.06
C PRO A 96 18.40 11.73 10.08
N SER A 97 17.99 12.71 9.28
CA SER A 97 18.67 14.01 9.19
C SER A 97 17.70 15.16 8.96
N GLU A 98 18.13 16.37 9.33
CA GLU A 98 17.41 17.61 9.06
C GLU A 98 17.27 17.83 7.55
N GLU A 99 18.31 17.52 6.76
CA GLU A 99 18.29 17.63 5.30
C GLU A 99 17.14 16.81 4.66
N ILE A 100 16.91 15.57 5.11
CA ILE A 100 15.81 14.74 4.61
C ILE A 100 14.45 15.32 5.01
N VAL A 101 14.34 15.86 6.22
CA VAL A 101 13.12 16.53 6.68
C VAL A 101 12.84 17.76 5.81
N GLU A 102 13.81 18.65 5.63
CA GLU A 102 13.68 19.85 4.80
C GLU A 102 13.30 19.50 3.35
N LYS A 103 13.90 18.44 2.78
CA LYS A 103 13.66 18.03 1.40
C LYS A 103 12.23 17.57 1.15
N TYR A 104 11.64 16.79 2.06
CA TYR A 104 10.35 16.11 1.81
C TYR A 104 9.17 16.65 2.60
N ALA A 105 9.40 17.40 3.69
CA ALA A 105 8.31 17.75 4.61
C ALA A 105 7.22 18.61 3.97
N HIS A 106 7.56 19.51 3.05
CA HIS A 106 6.57 20.27 2.29
C HIS A 106 5.62 19.36 1.50
N LEU A 107 6.19 18.37 0.79
CA LEU A 107 5.39 17.42 0.01
C LEU A 107 4.58 16.47 0.91
N VAL A 108 5.10 16.11 2.08
CA VAL A 108 4.38 15.34 3.10
C VAL A 108 3.19 16.14 3.64
N ASP A 109 3.36 17.40 4.02
CA ASP A 109 2.28 18.25 4.56
C ASP A 109 1.19 18.50 3.49
N GLU A 110 1.58 18.80 2.25
CA GLU A 110 0.64 19.04 1.15
C GLU A 110 -0.11 17.77 0.73
N THR A 111 0.54 16.60 0.78
CA THR A 111 -0.14 15.31 0.56
C THR A 111 -1.12 15.01 1.68
N ALA A 112 -0.73 15.22 2.93
CA ALA A 112 -1.61 15.04 4.09
C ALA A 112 -2.77 16.05 4.11
N LEU A 113 -2.56 17.26 3.57
CA LEU A 113 -3.60 18.26 3.40
C LEU A 113 -4.67 17.80 2.40
N PHE A 114 -4.26 17.20 1.27
CA PHE A 114 -5.19 16.53 0.36
C PHE A 114 -5.96 15.42 1.08
N MET A 115 -5.25 14.54 1.77
CA MET A 115 -5.84 13.42 2.49
C MET A 115 -6.90 13.87 3.51
N ALA A 116 -6.62 14.94 4.25
CA ALA A 116 -7.54 15.53 5.20
C ALA A 116 -8.77 16.18 4.54
N SER A 117 -8.59 16.81 3.37
CA SER A 117 -9.70 17.39 2.61
C SER A 117 -10.57 16.36 1.88
N PHE A 118 -10.02 15.18 1.61
CA PHE A 118 -10.71 14.09 0.95
C PHE A 118 -11.59 13.28 1.92
N ALA A 119 -11.14 13.10 3.15
CA ALA A 119 -11.92 12.42 4.19
C ALA A 119 -13.21 13.20 4.49
N THR A 120 -14.36 12.53 4.35
CA THR A 120 -15.67 13.14 4.63
C THR A 120 -16.10 12.78 6.04
N TYR A 121 -16.54 13.76 6.81
CA TYR A 121 -17.14 13.51 8.12
C TYR A 121 -18.59 13.03 7.95
N ASP A 122 -18.92 11.90 8.54
CA ASP A 122 -20.26 11.35 8.66
C ASP A 122 -20.81 11.75 10.04
N GLU A 123 -21.66 12.78 10.05
CA GLU A 123 -22.26 13.34 11.25
C GLU A 123 -23.16 12.34 11.99
N LEU A 124 -23.78 11.39 11.27
CA LEU A 124 -24.70 10.43 11.87
C LEU A 124 -23.96 9.41 12.73
N GLU A 125 -22.82 8.92 12.22
CA GLU A 125 -22.00 7.90 12.88
C GLU A 125 -20.79 8.49 13.62
N GLY A 126 -20.60 9.81 13.58
CA GLY A 126 -19.54 10.52 14.27
C GLY A 126 -18.12 10.12 13.84
N ARG A 127 -17.94 9.76 12.56
CA ARG A 127 -16.70 9.15 12.02
C ARG A 127 -16.28 9.78 10.70
N TYR A 128 -15.02 9.61 10.32
CA TYR A 128 -14.55 9.94 8.96
C TYR A 128 -14.63 8.73 8.05
N VAL A 129 -15.12 8.95 6.83
CA VAL A 129 -15.24 7.96 5.76
C VAL A 129 -14.47 8.39 4.52
N LEU A 130 -13.96 7.40 3.79
CA LEU A 130 -13.42 7.56 2.45
C LEU A 130 -14.48 7.07 1.46
N LYS A 131 -14.91 7.91 0.53
CA LYS A 131 -15.97 7.55 -0.44
C LYS A 131 -15.74 8.21 -1.78
N GLY A 132 -16.40 7.72 -2.82
CA GLY A 132 -16.30 8.31 -4.15
C GLY A 132 -14.95 8.02 -4.84
N LEU A 133 -14.44 6.79 -4.67
CA LEU A 133 -13.08 6.42 -5.06
C LEU A 133 -12.98 5.03 -5.68
N ILE A 134 -11.93 4.84 -6.47
CA ILE A 134 -11.48 3.51 -6.91
C ILE A 134 -10.29 3.10 -6.02
N PRO A 135 -10.40 2.01 -5.26
CA PRO A 135 -9.30 1.51 -4.43
C PRO A 135 -8.32 0.68 -5.24
N ALA A 136 -7.32 0.11 -4.57
CA ALA A 136 -6.41 -0.87 -5.15
C ALA A 136 -7.14 -2.06 -5.81
N GLN A 137 -8.28 -2.47 -5.25
CA GLN A 137 -9.18 -3.42 -5.88
C GLN A 137 -10.04 -2.69 -6.94
N GLU A 138 -9.47 -2.54 -8.13
CA GLU A 138 -10.01 -1.69 -9.22
C GLU A 138 -11.35 -2.18 -9.80
N THR A 139 -11.85 -3.34 -9.35
CA THR A 139 -13.17 -3.88 -9.74
C THR A 139 -14.35 -3.17 -9.08
N LEU A 140 -14.13 -2.40 -8.00
CA LEU A 140 -15.17 -1.65 -7.29
C LEU A 140 -15.57 -0.36 -8.02
N LYS A 141 -16.87 0.00 -7.97
CA LYS A 141 -17.39 1.19 -8.67
C LYS A 141 -17.13 2.46 -7.88
N ALA A 142 -16.44 3.42 -8.51
CA ALA A 142 -16.12 4.72 -7.91
C ALA A 142 -17.27 5.41 -7.18
N SER A 143 -18.48 5.37 -7.75
CA SER A 143 -19.68 6.04 -7.22
C SER A 143 -20.28 5.38 -5.98
N GLU A 144 -19.95 4.11 -5.73
CA GLU A 144 -20.55 3.28 -4.67
C GLU A 144 -19.56 3.04 -3.54
N THR A 145 -18.27 2.85 -3.87
CA THR A 145 -17.23 2.45 -2.93
C THR A 145 -17.14 3.36 -1.70
N ILE A 146 -17.25 2.75 -0.52
CA ILE A 146 -17.04 3.38 0.79
C ILE A 146 -16.04 2.56 1.61
N ASN A 147 -15.07 3.22 2.24
CA ASN A 147 -14.17 2.65 3.23
C ASN A 147 -13.44 1.34 2.83
N PRO A 148 -12.73 1.27 1.68
CA PRO A 148 -11.92 0.11 1.37
C PRO A 148 -10.79 -0.09 2.40
N PRO A 149 -10.52 -1.34 2.84
CA PRO A 149 -9.64 -1.55 3.99
C PRO A 149 -8.19 -1.12 3.83
N PHE A 150 -7.62 -1.33 2.65
CA PHE A 150 -6.25 -0.91 2.37
C PHE A 150 -6.13 0.60 2.42
N GLU A 151 -7.05 1.30 1.78
CA GLU A 151 -7.11 2.76 1.73
C GLU A 151 -7.26 3.37 3.13
N LEU A 152 -8.18 2.84 3.95
CA LEU A 152 -8.37 3.30 5.33
C LEU A 152 -7.12 3.14 6.18
N SER A 153 -6.52 1.95 6.15
CA SER A 153 -5.31 1.66 6.94
C SER A 153 -4.15 2.53 6.49
N TYR A 154 -4.04 2.81 5.18
CA TYR A 154 -3.00 3.68 4.65
C TYR A 154 -3.27 5.14 5.01
N TRP A 155 -4.54 5.57 5.04
CA TRP A 155 -4.91 6.91 5.51
C TRP A 155 -4.48 7.12 6.95
N HIS A 156 -4.80 6.16 7.82
CA HIS A 156 -4.40 6.17 9.22
C HIS A 156 -2.87 6.25 9.36
N TYR A 157 -2.14 5.35 8.70
CA TYR A 157 -0.67 5.33 8.75
C TYR A 157 -0.05 6.65 8.25
N ALA A 158 -0.40 7.08 7.04
CA ALA A 158 0.26 8.21 6.41
C ALA A 158 -0.10 9.55 7.08
N MET A 159 -1.32 9.73 7.61
CA MET A 159 -1.63 10.92 8.41
C MET A 159 -0.89 10.93 9.75
N SER A 160 -0.73 9.76 10.38
CA SER A 160 0.06 9.64 11.61
C SER A 160 1.52 10.00 11.38
N VAL A 161 2.11 9.48 10.30
CA VAL A 161 3.48 9.82 9.88
C VAL A 161 3.58 11.32 9.55
N ALA A 162 2.61 11.90 8.84
CA ALA A 162 2.63 13.33 8.53
C ALA A 162 2.66 14.21 9.79
N GLN A 163 1.94 13.83 10.86
CA GLN A 163 2.03 14.54 12.14
C GLN A 163 3.42 14.44 12.75
N THR A 164 4.04 13.25 12.72
CA THR A 164 5.43 13.07 13.18
C THR A 164 6.42 13.91 12.36
N TRP A 165 6.21 14.04 11.04
CA TRP A 165 7.02 14.92 10.20
C TRP A 165 6.90 16.39 10.58
N ARG A 166 5.71 16.86 10.97
CA ARG A 166 5.52 18.22 11.49
C ARG A 166 6.30 18.44 12.78
N GLU A 167 6.26 17.49 13.71
CA GLU A 167 7.03 17.55 14.96
C GLU A 167 8.54 17.59 14.70
N ARG A 168 9.04 16.81 13.72
CA ARG A 168 10.45 16.83 13.28
C ARG A 168 10.87 18.19 12.73
N GLN A 169 9.95 18.97 12.17
CA GLN A 169 10.18 20.36 11.75
C GLN A 169 10.04 21.39 12.89
N GLY A 170 9.83 20.95 14.14
CA GLY A 170 9.52 21.84 15.25
C GLY A 170 8.15 22.51 15.16
N LEU A 171 7.28 22.05 14.25
CA LEU A 171 5.92 22.54 14.09
C LEU A 171 4.97 21.80 15.03
N LYS A 172 3.91 22.48 15.47
CA LYS A 172 2.82 21.82 16.18
C LYS A 172 2.05 20.88 15.24
N ARG A 173 1.58 19.77 15.80
CA ARG A 173 0.56 18.90 15.19
C ARG A 173 -0.67 19.72 14.77
N LYS A 174 -1.34 19.32 13.70
CA LYS A 174 -2.63 19.91 13.30
C LYS A 174 -3.76 19.17 14.03
N PRO A 175 -4.58 19.82 14.87
CA PRO A 175 -5.64 19.15 15.63
C PRO A 175 -6.66 18.44 14.75
N GLN A 176 -7.00 19.01 13.58
CA GLN A 176 -7.90 18.38 12.62
C GLN A 176 -7.36 17.04 12.12
N TRP A 177 -6.04 16.90 11.94
CA TRP A 177 -5.46 15.64 11.46
C TRP A 177 -5.49 14.57 12.55
N ASP A 178 -5.25 14.95 13.81
CA ASP A 178 -5.43 14.05 14.96
C ASP A 178 -6.89 13.59 15.06
N GLU A 179 -7.86 14.49 14.90
CA GLU A 179 -9.28 14.13 14.90
C GLU A 179 -9.62 13.14 13.78
N ILE A 180 -9.09 13.33 12.56
CA ILE A 180 -9.31 12.42 11.44
C ILE A 180 -8.70 11.05 11.71
N ILE A 181 -7.45 10.99 12.18
CA ILE A 181 -6.80 9.74 12.59
C ILE A 181 -7.65 9.06 13.66
N ASP A 182 -8.19 9.85 14.59
CA ASP A 182 -8.87 9.31 15.75
C ASP A 182 -10.24 8.72 15.44
N LYS A 183 -10.99 9.41 14.58
CA LYS A 183 -12.36 9.07 14.19
C LYS A 183 -12.44 8.37 12.83
N LEU A 184 -11.32 7.93 12.25
CA LEU A 184 -11.36 7.18 10.98
C LEU A 184 -12.14 5.87 11.18
N SER A 185 -12.95 5.52 10.19
CA SER A 185 -13.84 4.35 10.28
C SER A 185 -13.06 3.05 10.48
N PRO A 186 -13.53 2.13 11.35
CA PRO A 186 -12.99 0.79 11.43
C PRO A 186 -13.22 0.03 10.12
N LEU A 187 -12.44 -1.03 9.89
CA LEU A 187 -12.64 -1.88 8.72
C LEU A 187 -13.99 -2.61 8.79
N ALA A 188 -14.78 -2.53 7.72
CA ALA A 188 -16.08 -3.19 7.62
C ALA A 188 -15.92 -4.72 7.48
N TYR A 189 -16.77 -5.49 8.16
CA TYR A 189 -16.74 -6.94 8.19
C TYR A 189 -18.15 -7.55 8.14
N ASN A 190 -18.26 -8.82 7.75
CA ASN A 190 -19.52 -9.56 7.74
C ASN A 190 -19.77 -10.33 9.07
N SER A 191 -20.92 -11.01 9.17
CA SER A 191 -21.29 -11.81 10.35
C SER A 191 -20.33 -12.95 10.68
N ASP A 192 -19.50 -13.39 9.72
CA ASP A 192 -18.54 -14.48 9.90
C ASP A 192 -17.17 -13.97 10.41
N GLY A 193 -17.05 -12.67 10.67
CA GLY A 193 -15.79 -12.05 11.08
C GLY A 193 -14.77 -11.95 9.94
N LEU A 194 -15.24 -11.82 8.69
CA LEU A 194 -14.40 -11.60 7.51
C LEU A 194 -14.50 -10.14 7.05
N TYR A 195 -13.36 -9.50 6.80
CA TYR A 195 -13.33 -8.12 6.31
C TYR A 195 -13.84 -8.01 4.87
N LEU A 196 -14.67 -7.03 4.57
CA LEU A 196 -15.21 -6.81 3.22
C LEU A 196 -14.19 -6.11 2.31
N ALA A 197 -14.41 -6.16 0.99
CA ALA A 197 -13.62 -5.41 0.00
C ALA A 197 -13.83 -3.88 0.13
N SER A 198 -15.02 -3.48 0.55
CA SER A 198 -15.43 -2.12 0.95
C SER A 198 -16.68 -2.22 1.83
N GLU A 199 -17.02 -1.17 2.56
CA GLU A 199 -18.18 -1.14 3.48
C GLU A 199 -19.51 -1.43 2.76
N ASP A 200 -19.63 -0.97 1.52
CA ASP A 200 -20.79 -1.19 0.65
C ASP A 200 -20.77 -2.55 -0.07
N ALA A 201 -19.63 -3.26 -0.13
CA ALA A 201 -19.47 -4.55 -0.81
C ALA A 201 -19.87 -5.74 0.08
N VAL A 202 -21.10 -5.75 0.58
CA VAL A 202 -21.63 -6.78 1.51
C VAL A 202 -21.62 -8.21 0.97
N ASP A 203 -21.51 -8.38 -0.36
CA ASP A 203 -21.43 -9.67 -1.03
C ASP A 203 -19.99 -10.08 -1.43
N THR A 204 -18.97 -9.45 -0.82
CA THR A 204 -17.52 -9.72 -1.06
C THR A 204 -17.20 -11.21 -1.17
N TYR A 205 -17.77 -12.05 -0.30
CA TYR A 205 -17.49 -13.49 -0.22
C TYR A 205 -18.53 -14.39 -0.89
N LYS A 206 -19.53 -13.79 -1.56
CA LYS A 206 -20.61 -14.52 -2.23
C LYS A 206 -20.53 -14.37 -3.75
N ASP A 207 -20.11 -13.20 -4.22
CA ASP A 207 -20.00 -12.92 -5.65
C ASP A 207 -18.55 -13.02 -6.10
N ILE A 208 -18.29 -13.93 -7.04
CA ILE A 208 -16.96 -14.18 -7.60
C ILE A 208 -16.30 -12.94 -8.23
N ARG A 209 -17.08 -11.91 -8.58
CA ARG A 209 -16.54 -10.64 -9.06
C ARG A 209 -15.64 -9.96 -8.04
N PHE A 210 -15.96 -10.03 -6.74
CA PHE A 210 -15.16 -9.43 -5.67
C PHE A 210 -13.94 -10.27 -5.28
N THR A 211 -13.83 -11.50 -5.78
CA THR A 211 -12.69 -12.40 -5.51
C THR A 211 -11.86 -12.69 -6.77
N SER A 212 -12.18 -12.01 -7.88
CA SER A 212 -11.50 -12.13 -9.18
C SER A 212 -10.64 -10.91 -9.50
N ASP A 213 -10.02 -10.35 -8.47
CA ASP A 213 -9.14 -9.19 -8.50
C ASP A 213 -8.12 -9.31 -7.35
N HIS A 214 -7.46 -8.21 -6.98
CA HIS A 214 -6.58 -8.12 -5.83
C HIS A 214 -7.31 -8.33 -4.50
N MET A 215 -6.75 -9.16 -3.61
CA MET A 215 -7.17 -9.23 -2.20
C MET A 215 -6.60 -8.04 -1.40
N ALA A 216 -6.92 -6.82 -1.83
CA ALA A 216 -6.34 -5.59 -1.29
C ALA A 216 -6.52 -5.46 0.23
N VAL A 217 -7.57 -6.05 0.79
CA VAL A 217 -7.80 -6.15 2.24
C VAL A 217 -6.59 -6.70 3.01
N LEU A 218 -5.83 -7.64 2.44
CA LEU A 218 -4.63 -8.17 3.08
C LEU A 218 -3.51 -7.12 3.17
N GLY A 219 -3.48 -6.16 2.25
CA GLY A 219 -2.54 -5.04 2.25
C GLY A 219 -2.69 -4.11 3.46
N ALA A 220 -3.87 -4.08 4.10
CA ALA A 220 -4.13 -3.32 5.33
C ALA A 220 -3.17 -3.69 6.47
N VAL A 221 -2.69 -4.95 6.47
CA VAL A 221 -1.71 -5.45 7.44
C VAL A 221 -0.45 -5.97 6.76
N GLY A 222 -0.47 -6.37 5.49
CA GLY A 222 0.72 -6.84 4.79
C GLY A 222 1.69 -5.70 4.49
N ILE A 223 1.20 -4.65 3.84
CA ILE A 223 2.02 -3.49 3.44
C ILE A 223 2.16 -2.52 4.61
N LEU A 224 1.12 -2.41 5.43
CA LEU A 224 0.97 -1.40 6.47
C LEU A 224 1.00 -2.03 7.86
N PRO A 225 1.44 -1.30 8.90
CA PRO A 225 1.41 -1.83 10.26
C PRO A 225 -0.03 -2.02 10.76
N MET A 226 -0.19 -2.99 11.66
CA MET A 226 -1.41 -3.13 12.47
C MET A 226 -1.75 -1.80 13.14
N ASN A 227 -3.03 -1.46 13.19
CA ASN A 227 -3.52 -0.22 13.79
C ASN A 227 -4.90 -0.43 14.41
N LYS A 228 -5.43 0.59 15.07
CA LYS A 228 -6.68 0.52 15.85
C LYS A 228 -7.94 0.25 15.04
N LEU A 229 -7.90 0.38 13.70
CA LEU A 229 -9.03 0.11 12.82
C LEU A 229 -9.22 -1.40 12.57
N ILE A 230 -8.24 -2.20 12.97
CA ILE A 230 -8.09 -3.61 12.59
C ILE A 230 -8.12 -4.49 13.83
N ARG A 231 -8.90 -5.56 13.73
CA ARG A 231 -8.94 -6.68 14.65
C ARG A 231 -8.11 -7.81 14.08
N GLU A 232 -7.15 -8.29 14.87
CA GLU A 232 -6.22 -9.32 14.45
C GLU A 232 -6.93 -10.65 14.15
N ASP A 233 -7.88 -11.06 14.99
CA ASP A 233 -8.65 -12.29 14.82
C ASP A 233 -9.43 -12.30 13.49
N TYR A 234 -10.02 -11.15 13.12
CA TYR A 234 -10.78 -11.03 11.87
C TYR A 234 -9.87 -10.98 10.66
N MET A 235 -8.70 -10.33 10.76
CA MET A 235 -7.71 -10.35 9.69
C MET A 235 -7.16 -11.77 9.47
N LYS A 236 -6.95 -12.54 10.54
CA LYS A 236 -6.53 -13.94 10.46
C LYS A 236 -7.61 -14.83 9.83
N ASN A 237 -8.88 -14.64 10.20
CA ASN A 237 -10.00 -15.31 9.53
C ASN A 237 -10.08 -14.97 8.04
N THR A 238 -9.92 -13.68 7.72
CA THR A 238 -9.89 -13.17 6.34
C THR A 238 -8.77 -13.79 5.52
N LEU A 239 -7.53 -13.81 6.05
CA LEU A 239 -6.39 -14.47 5.42
C LEU A 239 -6.66 -15.95 5.15
N ASN A 240 -7.21 -16.68 6.13
CA ASN A 240 -7.53 -18.09 5.98
C ASN A 240 -8.62 -18.32 4.93
N TRP A 241 -9.62 -17.45 4.86
CA TRP A 241 -10.64 -17.53 3.82
C TRP A 241 -10.05 -17.29 2.44
N VAL A 242 -9.26 -16.22 2.27
CA VAL A 242 -8.57 -15.89 1.01
C VAL A 242 -7.68 -17.04 0.57
N TRP A 243 -6.89 -17.61 1.49
CA TRP A 243 -6.01 -18.74 1.22
C TRP A 243 -6.76 -19.90 0.52
N ASN A 244 -7.91 -20.27 1.07
CA ASN A 244 -8.65 -21.44 0.63
C ASN A 244 -9.59 -21.19 -0.56
N ASN A 245 -10.09 -19.95 -0.73
CA ASN A 245 -11.23 -19.68 -1.60
C ASN A 245 -10.97 -18.61 -2.67
N TRP A 246 -9.86 -17.88 -2.62
CA TRP A 246 -9.63 -16.82 -3.61
C TRP A 246 -9.51 -17.37 -5.03
N ASN A 247 -9.93 -16.59 -6.02
CA ASN A 247 -9.72 -16.94 -7.42
C ASN A 247 -8.26 -16.66 -7.80
N TRP A 248 -7.34 -17.50 -7.32
CA TRP A 248 -5.90 -17.39 -7.56
C TRP A 248 -5.50 -17.40 -9.04
N GLY A 249 -6.40 -17.77 -9.96
CA GLY A 249 -6.17 -17.65 -11.40
C GLY A 249 -6.34 -16.24 -11.97
N LYS A 250 -6.84 -15.28 -11.17
CA LYS A 250 -7.12 -13.89 -11.55
C LYS A 250 -6.21 -12.86 -10.88
N THR A 251 -5.27 -13.31 -10.07
CA THR A 251 -4.33 -12.47 -9.34
C THR A 251 -3.21 -11.92 -10.22
N TRP A 252 -2.47 -10.97 -9.67
CA TRP A 252 -1.30 -10.33 -10.25
C TRP A 252 -0.04 -10.64 -9.46
N GLY A 253 1.12 -10.41 -10.06
CA GLY A 253 2.40 -10.80 -9.46
C GLY A 253 2.70 -10.22 -8.07
N TRP A 254 2.14 -9.06 -7.71
CA TRP A 254 2.33 -8.47 -6.39
C TRP A 254 1.34 -8.98 -5.32
N ASP A 255 0.30 -9.75 -5.71
CA ASP A 255 -0.68 -10.30 -4.76
C ASP A 255 -0.05 -11.37 -3.85
N TYR A 256 0.91 -12.15 -4.38
CA TYR A 256 1.63 -13.18 -3.63
C TYR A 256 2.52 -12.60 -2.53
N PRO A 257 3.41 -11.61 -2.79
CA PRO A 257 4.15 -10.97 -1.72
C PRO A 257 3.25 -10.18 -0.76
N MET A 258 2.14 -9.57 -1.22
CA MET A 258 1.16 -8.97 -0.30
C MET A 258 0.59 -10.00 0.69
N THR A 259 0.19 -11.16 0.17
CA THR A 259 -0.30 -12.29 0.98
C THR A 259 0.78 -12.79 1.94
N ALA A 260 2.02 -12.93 1.47
CA ALA A 260 3.13 -13.37 2.30
C ALA A 260 3.42 -12.40 3.45
N MET A 261 3.37 -11.10 3.18
CA MET A 261 3.56 -10.08 4.20
C MET A 261 2.44 -10.09 5.24
N ASN A 262 1.19 -10.24 4.80
CA ASN A 262 0.04 -10.37 5.71
C ASN A 262 0.17 -11.63 6.58
N ALA A 263 0.44 -12.79 5.97
CA ALA A 263 0.64 -14.05 6.67
C ALA A 263 1.77 -13.98 7.71
N THR A 264 2.87 -13.30 7.37
CA THR A 264 3.98 -13.05 8.30
C THR A 264 3.52 -12.30 9.56
N ARG A 265 2.74 -11.23 9.39
CA ARG A 265 2.23 -10.45 10.53
C ARG A 265 1.10 -11.16 11.29
N MET A 266 0.38 -12.08 10.66
CA MET A 266 -0.66 -12.91 11.30
C MET A 266 -0.11 -14.18 11.98
N GLY A 267 1.22 -14.32 12.05
CA GLY A 267 1.89 -15.46 12.67
C GLY A 267 1.68 -16.77 11.90
N GLU A 268 1.54 -16.70 10.58
CA GLU A 268 1.31 -17.82 9.67
C GLU A 268 2.52 -18.03 8.73
N PRO A 269 3.72 -18.34 9.25
CA PRO A 269 4.95 -18.37 8.45
C PRO A 269 4.96 -19.46 7.37
N ASP A 270 4.24 -20.58 7.56
CA ASP A 270 4.10 -21.59 6.51
C ASP A 270 3.33 -21.02 5.31
N LYS A 271 2.21 -20.31 5.56
CA LYS A 271 1.46 -19.61 4.49
C LYS A 271 2.29 -18.50 3.85
N ALA A 272 3.17 -17.84 4.60
CA ALA A 272 4.02 -16.78 4.07
C ALA A 272 4.98 -17.31 3.00
N ILE A 273 5.66 -18.43 3.29
CA ILE A 273 6.53 -19.11 2.33
C ILE A 273 5.72 -19.68 1.17
N ASP A 274 4.62 -20.37 1.45
CA ASP A 274 3.80 -21.01 0.43
C ASP A 274 3.17 -19.98 -0.52
N ALA A 275 2.83 -18.77 -0.04
CA ALA A 275 2.35 -17.68 -0.87
C ALA A 275 3.39 -17.29 -1.94
N LEU A 276 4.65 -17.12 -1.54
CA LEU A 276 5.74 -16.79 -2.46
C LEU A 276 6.05 -17.91 -3.45
N LEU A 277 5.78 -19.16 -3.08
CA LEU A 277 6.06 -20.35 -3.90
C LEU A 277 4.81 -20.89 -4.61
N MET A 278 3.68 -20.20 -4.51
CA MET A 278 2.42 -20.69 -5.06
C MET A 278 2.51 -20.89 -6.57
N ASP A 279 2.19 -22.10 -7.05
CA ASP A 279 2.24 -22.44 -8.47
C ASP A 279 1.08 -21.79 -9.24
N LYS A 280 1.34 -20.58 -9.71
CA LYS A 280 0.44 -19.78 -10.53
C LYS A 280 1.22 -19.02 -11.59
N ARG A 281 0.60 -18.83 -12.75
CA ARG A 281 1.19 -18.09 -13.88
C ARG A 281 1.73 -16.72 -13.47
N THR A 282 0.98 -15.96 -12.67
CA THR A 282 1.33 -14.59 -12.29
C THR A 282 2.38 -14.53 -11.18
N ASN A 283 2.69 -15.66 -10.52
CA ASN A 283 3.81 -15.80 -9.59
C ASN A 283 5.08 -16.35 -10.27
N THR A 284 5.09 -16.48 -11.60
CA THR A 284 6.24 -17.01 -12.34
C THR A 284 7.31 -15.93 -12.53
N TYR A 285 8.57 -16.29 -12.26
CA TYR A 285 9.75 -15.50 -12.59
C TYR A 285 10.48 -16.15 -13.76
N LEU A 286 10.70 -15.38 -14.82
CA LEU A 286 11.40 -15.83 -16.02
C LEU A 286 12.89 -16.10 -15.72
N VAL A 287 13.58 -16.79 -16.64
CA VAL A 287 15.02 -17.09 -16.50
C VAL A 287 15.88 -15.84 -16.31
N ASN A 288 15.43 -14.68 -16.82
CA ASN A 288 16.10 -13.39 -16.62
C ASN A 288 15.74 -12.70 -15.29
N GLY A 289 15.00 -13.36 -14.42
CA GLY A 289 14.57 -12.88 -13.11
C GLY A 289 13.31 -12.01 -13.11
N HIS A 290 12.74 -11.63 -14.25
CA HIS A 290 11.53 -10.78 -14.26
C HIS A 290 10.27 -11.57 -13.94
N ASN A 291 9.41 -11.01 -13.09
CA ASN A 291 8.06 -11.55 -12.88
C ASN A 291 7.22 -11.39 -14.16
N TYR A 292 6.44 -12.43 -14.48
CA TYR A 292 5.61 -12.52 -15.67
C TYR A 292 4.12 -12.46 -15.30
N GLN A 293 3.37 -11.55 -15.94
CA GLN A 293 1.93 -11.44 -15.72
C GLN A 293 1.14 -12.16 -16.83
N ASP A 294 1.33 -11.73 -18.08
CA ASP A 294 0.72 -12.32 -19.27
C ASP A 294 1.52 -11.95 -20.55
N SER A 295 0.99 -12.30 -21.73
CA SER A 295 1.65 -12.03 -23.02
C SER A 295 1.84 -10.55 -23.35
N ARG A 296 1.05 -9.66 -22.73
CA ARG A 296 1.08 -8.19 -22.87
C ARG A 296 1.95 -7.51 -21.81
N LEU A 297 2.10 -8.15 -20.65
CA LEU A 297 2.89 -7.69 -19.51
C LEU A 297 3.94 -8.75 -19.15
N ARG A 298 4.84 -9.03 -20.11
CA ARG A 298 5.86 -10.08 -19.95
C ARG A 298 6.92 -9.75 -18.89
N ILE A 299 7.14 -8.46 -18.66
CA ILE A 299 8.01 -7.93 -17.61
C ILE A 299 7.12 -7.10 -16.68
N TYR A 300 6.84 -7.64 -15.50
CA TYR A 300 5.95 -7.06 -14.51
C TYR A 300 6.70 -6.83 -13.19
N LEU A 301 7.45 -5.72 -13.13
CA LEU A 301 8.32 -5.42 -11.99
C LEU A 301 7.65 -5.29 -10.61
N PRO A 302 6.32 -5.03 -10.46
CA PRO A 302 5.72 -5.00 -9.13
C PRO A 302 5.86 -6.35 -8.38
N GLY A 303 5.82 -7.48 -9.09
CA GLY A 303 6.07 -8.79 -8.47
C GLY A 303 7.51 -8.91 -7.94
N ASN A 304 8.49 -8.42 -8.69
CA ASN A 304 9.90 -8.42 -8.27
C ASN A 304 10.15 -7.60 -7.01
N GLY A 305 9.72 -6.33 -6.99
CA GLY A 305 9.93 -5.49 -5.81
C GLY A 305 9.07 -5.93 -4.64
N GLY A 306 7.86 -6.42 -4.89
CA GLY A 306 7.02 -7.07 -3.88
C GLY A 306 7.72 -8.26 -3.21
N LEU A 307 8.34 -9.16 -3.97
CA LEU A 307 9.10 -10.29 -3.42
C LEU A 307 10.22 -9.81 -2.49
N LEU A 308 10.99 -8.81 -2.92
CA LEU A 308 12.08 -8.27 -2.10
C LEU A 308 11.57 -7.59 -0.83
N SER A 309 10.47 -6.83 -0.90
CA SER A 309 9.82 -6.24 0.27
C SER A 309 9.29 -7.31 1.23
N ALA A 310 8.66 -8.37 0.71
CA ALA A 310 8.15 -9.47 1.51
C ALA A 310 9.27 -10.20 2.24
N VAL A 311 10.36 -10.55 1.54
CA VAL A 311 11.53 -11.19 2.16
C VAL A 311 12.15 -10.29 3.24
N ALA A 312 12.20 -8.97 3.03
CA ALA A 312 12.68 -8.04 4.05
C ALA A 312 11.83 -8.11 5.33
N LEU A 313 10.50 -8.07 5.22
CA LEU A 313 9.58 -8.25 6.36
C LEU A 313 9.74 -9.62 7.01
N MET A 314 9.84 -10.69 6.22
CA MET A 314 9.95 -12.05 6.71
C MET A 314 11.25 -12.29 7.50
N CYS A 315 12.34 -11.60 7.13
CA CYS A 315 13.65 -11.66 7.78
C CYS A 315 13.74 -10.73 8.99
N ALA A 316 13.60 -9.41 8.78
CA ALA A 316 13.84 -8.39 9.78
C ALA A 316 12.62 -8.08 10.66
N GLY A 317 11.42 -8.42 10.17
CA GLY A 317 10.16 -8.05 10.80
C GLY A 317 9.83 -6.57 10.59
N TRP A 318 9.10 -6.03 11.55
CA TRP A 318 8.61 -4.67 11.55
C TRP A 318 8.89 -3.99 12.90
N GLU A 319 8.57 -2.70 13.02
CA GLU A 319 8.73 -1.96 14.26
C GLU A 319 7.92 -2.60 15.40
N GLY A 320 8.59 -2.88 16.53
CA GLY A 320 7.98 -3.57 17.67
C GLY A 320 7.87 -5.10 17.52
N ASN A 321 8.29 -5.69 16.39
CA ASN A 321 8.38 -7.13 16.25
C ASN A 321 9.44 -7.72 17.20
N THR A 322 9.05 -8.72 17.98
CA THR A 322 9.94 -9.45 18.90
C THR A 322 10.31 -10.84 18.39
N THR A 323 9.68 -11.32 17.31
CA THR A 323 9.90 -12.65 16.76
C THR A 323 11.05 -12.64 15.76
N LYS A 324 12.11 -13.41 15.99
CA LYS A 324 13.22 -13.55 15.03
C LYS A 324 12.75 -14.25 13.75
N ASN A 325 13.07 -13.66 12.59
CA ASN A 325 12.72 -14.18 11.26
C ASN A 325 11.22 -14.55 11.19
N PRO A 326 10.29 -13.60 11.40
CA PRO A 326 8.88 -13.89 11.67
C PRO A 326 8.17 -14.59 10.51
N GLY A 327 8.66 -14.43 9.28
CA GLY A 327 8.07 -15.05 8.10
C GLY A 327 8.52 -16.48 7.82
N PHE A 328 9.40 -17.06 8.64
CA PHE A 328 9.97 -18.39 8.40
C PHE A 328 9.55 -19.40 9.47
N PRO A 329 9.02 -20.58 9.06
CA PRO A 329 8.59 -21.62 9.99
C PRO A 329 9.70 -22.07 10.93
N LYS A 330 9.37 -22.28 12.21
CA LYS A 330 10.31 -22.78 13.24
C LYS A 330 10.36 -24.31 13.31
N ASN A 331 10.22 -24.97 12.15
CA ASN A 331 10.13 -26.43 12.02
C ASN A 331 11.45 -27.10 11.65
N GLY A 332 12.57 -26.37 11.63
CA GLY A 332 13.90 -26.89 11.31
C GLY A 332 14.20 -27.05 9.81
N LYS A 333 13.24 -26.77 8.91
CA LYS A 333 13.46 -26.85 7.45
C LYS A 333 14.20 -25.64 6.86
N TRP A 334 14.23 -24.52 7.58
CA TRP A 334 14.81 -23.27 7.12
C TRP A 334 15.98 -22.85 8.00
N ASN A 335 17.17 -22.78 7.40
CA ASN A 335 18.34 -22.15 8.02
C ASN A 335 18.50 -20.74 7.43
N VAL A 336 17.92 -19.75 8.11
CA VAL A 336 17.80 -18.38 7.58
C VAL A 336 18.97 -17.52 8.06
N ILE A 337 19.72 -16.98 7.10
CA ILE A 337 20.83 -16.04 7.31
C ILE A 337 20.57 -14.83 6.44
N TRP A 338 20.71 -13.63 7.01
CA TRP A 338 20.57 -12.36 6.31
C TRP A 338 21.40 -11.28 7.02
N GLU A 339 21.73 -10.23 6.29
CA GLU A 339 22.44 -9.05 6.78
C GLU A 339 21.83 -7.80 6.15
N ASP A 340 22.02 -6.64 6.79
CA ASP A 340 21.71 -5.32 6.23
C ASP A 340 20.29 -5.15 5.66
N ILE A 341 19.29 -5.73 6.32
CA ILE A 341 17.86 -5.50 6.04
C ILE A 341 17.25 -4.63 7.15
N MET A 342 16.50 -3.61 6.74
CA MET A 342 15.73 -2.73 7.63
C MET A 342 14.38 -3.33 7.96
N GLN A 343 13.93 -3.12 9.20
CA GLN A 343 12.56 -3.43 9.60
C GLN A 343 11.57 -2.55 8.81
N MET A 344 10.45 -3.13 8.41
CA MET A 344 9.32 -2.35 7.92
C MET A 344 8.72 -1.51 9.07
N PRO A 345 8.02 -0.40 8.75
CA PRO A 345 7.21 0.33 9.72
C PRO A 345 6.17 -0.55 10.42
#